data_AF-A0A7C9ERD5-F1
#
_entry.id   AF-A0A7C9ERD5-F1
#
_cell.length_a   1.000
_cell.length_b   1.000
_cell.length_c   1.000
_cell.angle_alpha   90.00
_cell.angle_beta   90.00
_cell.angle_gamma   90.00
#
_symmetry.space_group_name_H-M   'P 1'
#
loop_
_entity.id
_entity.type
_entity.pdbx_description
1 polymer ?
#
loop_
_entity_poly.entity_id
_entity_poly.type
_entity_poly.pdbx_seq_one_letter_code
_entity_poly.pdbx_strand_id
1 'polypeptide(L)'
;EGFCMRCGSHGSVGRTRAAYIWVGNSAKQCPGQCAWPFHQPMYGPQTPPLVAPNGDVGVDGMVINLATLLAGTVTNLFSNGYFQGPADAPLEAVSACTGMFGSGAYPGYPGQVLVDKSGGASYNANGVNGRKFLLPAMWDPRSSACSTLV
;
A
#
# COMPACT_ATOMS: atom_id res chain seq x y z
N GLU A 1 -16.55 11.36 -0.22
CA GLU A 1 -15.30 11.12 0.56
C GLU A 1 -14.11 11.55 -0.28
N GLY A 2 -13.13 12.23 0.34
CA GLY A 2 -11.98 12.80 -0.36
C GLY A 2 -10.86 11.78 -0.59
N PHE A 3 -10.11 11.98 -1.68
CA PHE A 3 -8.92 11.20 -2.05
C PHE A 3 -8.01 10.81 -0.87
N CYS A 4 -7.84 11.71 0.09
CA CYS A 4 -6.95 11.56 1.24
C CYS A 4 -7.35 10.52 2.28
N MET A 5 -8.47 9.84 2.10
CA MET A 5 -8.87 8.71 2.96
C MET A 5 -8.40 7.35 2.40
N ARG A 6 -8.39 7.20 1.06
CA ARG A 6 -8.16 5.91 0.40
C ARG A 6 -6.97 5.91 -0.57
N CYS A 7 -6.40 7.09 -0.89
CA CYS A 7 -5.26 7.28 -1.79
C CYS A 7 -5.43 6.75 -3.24
N GLY A 8 -6.63 6.27 -3.55
CA GLY A 8 -7.05 5.78 -4.85
C GLY A 8 -8.33 4.95 -4.72
N SER A 9 -8.73 4.33 -5.83
CA SER A 9 -9.86 3.42 -5.91
C SER A 9 -9.68 2.42 -7.04
N HIS A 10 -10.32 1.27 -6.94
CA HIS A 10 -10.49 0.34 -8.05
C HIS A 10 -11.98 0.11 -8.29
N GLY A 11 -12.31 -0.40 -9.47
CA GLY A 11 -13.68 -0.72 -9.83
C GLY A 11 -13.81 -1.30 -11.22
N SER A 12 -15.03 -1.34 -11.71
CA SER A 12 -15.34 -1.80 -13.07
C SER A 12 -16.25 -0.82 -13.81
N VAL A 13 -16.06 -0.72 -15.13
CA VAL A 13 -16.82 0.19 -16.00
C VAL A 13 -17.41 -0.56 -17.19
N GLY A 14 -18.58 -0.10 -17.64
CA GLY A 14 -19.23 -0.55 -18.88
C GLY A 14 -19.95 -1.89 -18.78
N ARG A 15 -20.68 -2.24 -19.85
CA ARG A 15 -21.44 -3.50 -19.96
C ARG A 15 -20.54 -4.74 -19.99
N THR A 16 -19.32 -4.61 -20.47
CA THR A 16 -18.30 -5.67 -20.51
C THR A 16 -17.50 -5.78 -19.21
N ARG A 17 -17.78 -4.92 -18.21
CA ARG A 17 -17.13 -4.87 -16.89
C ARG A 17 -15.60 -4.80 -16.95
N ALA A 18 -15.06 -3.84 -17.70
CA ALA A 18 -13.63 -3.60 -17.74
C ALA A 18 -13.13 -3.10 -16.37
N ALA A 19 -12.08 -3.73 -15.84
CA ALA A 19 -11.44 -3.34 -14.59
C ALA A 19 -10.67 -2.01 -14.75
N TYR A 20 -10.66 -1.18 -13.71
CA TYR A 20 -9.77 -0.03 -13.65
C TYR A 20 -9.22 0.17 -12.24
N ILE A 21 -8.05 0.80 -12.20
CA ILE A 21 -7.42 1.31 -10.97
C ILE A 21 -7.16 2.78 -11.19
N TRP A 22 -7.49 3.59 -10.19
CA TRP A 22 -7.19 5.00 -10.14
C TRP A 22 -6.34 5.29 -8.90
N VAL A 23 -5.08 5.69 -9.13
CA VAL A 23 -4.15 6.15 -8.08
C VAL A 23 -3.93 7.63 -8.29
N GLY A 24 -4.00 8.42 -7.21
CA GLY A 24 -3.67 9.84 -7.29
C GLY A 24 -2.21 10.12 -6.94
N ASN A 25 -1.81 11.37 -7.05
CA ASN A 25 -0.44 11.76 -6.82
C ASN A 25 -0.15 11.87 -5.32
N SER A 26 0.52 10.87 -4.76
CA SER A 26 0.83 10.81 -3.32
C SER A 26 1.64 12.01 -2.79
N ALA A 27 2.51 12.62 -3.59
CA ALA A 27 3.31 13.78 -3.17
C ALA A 27 2.53 15.11 -3.17
N LYS A 28 1.43 15.20 -3.94
CA LYS A 28 0.59 16.42 -3.98
C LYS A 28 -0.66 16.29 -3.12
N GLN A 29 -1.21 15.09 -3.04
CA GLN A 29 -2.53 14.83 -2.48
C GLN A 29 -2.34 13.99 -1.21
N CYS A 30 -2.18 14.69 -0.08
CA CYS A 30 -1.97 14.13 1.26
C CYS A 30 -0.71 13.25 1.43
N PRO A 31 0.50 13.85 1.35
CA PRO A 31 1.77 13.12 1.48
C PRO A 31 1.89 12.30 2.76
N GLY A 32 1.49 12.86 3.90
CA GLY A 32 1.56 12.16 5.19
C GLY A 32 0.65 10.94 5.30
N GLN A 33 -0.31 10.75 4.39
CA GLN A 33 -1.16 9.56 4.36
C GLN A 33 -0.78 8.64 3.18
N CYS A 34 -0.71 9.20 1.98
CA CYS A 34 -0.58 8.45 0.74
C CYS A 34 0.86 8.15 0.32
N ALA A 35 1.85 8.76 0.98
CA ALA A 35 3.26 8.43 0.83
C ALA A 35 3.90 7.93 2.13
N TRP A 36 3.11 7.63 3.17
CA TRP A 36 3.62 6.90 4.32
C TRP A 36 4.07 5.49 3.89
N PRO A 37 5.23 4.97 4.33
CA PRO A 37 6.10 5.46 5.40
C PRO A 37 7.28 6.35 4.94
N PHE A 38 7.28 6.83 3.70
CA PHE A 38 8.33 7.68 3.14
C PHE A 38 8.13 9.18 3.38
N HIS A 39 6.96 9.56 3.90
CA HIS A 39 6.66 10.90 4.38
C HIS A 39 6.18 10.86 5.83
N GLN A 40 6.49 11.93 6.57
CA GLN A 40 6.04 12.08 7.95
C GLN A 40 4.50 12.09 8.01
N PRO A 41 3.87 11.27 8.87
CA PRO A 41 2.43 11.17 8.93
C PRO A 41 1.80 12.40 9.58
N MET A 42 0.59 12.76 9.14
CA MET A 42 -0.16 13.90 9.70
C MET A 42 -0.60 13.67 11.15
N TYR A 43 -0.87 12.42 11.50
CA TYR A 43 -1.33 11.99 12.82
C TYR A 43 -0.58 10.72 13.25
N GLY A 44 -0.53 10.46 14.57
CA GLY A 44 0.14 9.28 15.13
C GLY A 44 1.64 9.46 15.37
N PRO A 45 2.39 8.36 15.60
CA PRO A 45 3.81 8.41 15.90
C PRO A 45 4.63 9.14 14.83
N GLN A 46 5.46 10.08 15.26
CA GLN A 46 6.26 10.94 14.39
C GLN A 46 7.67 10.38 14.18
N THR A 47 7.75 9.07 13.93
CA THR A 47 9.03 8.40 13.63
C THR A 47 9.62 8.94 12.34
N PRO A 48 10.96 9.03 12.21
CA PRO A 48 11.60 9.46 10.97
C PRO A 48 11.11 8.62 9.77
N PRO A 49 10.77 9.27 8.63
CA PRO A 49 10.35 8.55 7.44
C PRO A 49 11.43 7.61 6.92
N LEU A 50 11.00 6.54 6.26
CA LEU A 50 11.90 5.65 5.54
C LEU A 50 12.47 6.35 4.30
N VAL A 51 13.62 5.87 3.83
CA VAL A 51 14.22 6.35 2.58
C VAL A 51 13.56 5.63 1.40
N ALA A 52 12.97 6.42 0.50
CA ALA A 52 12.30 5.96 -0.72
C ALA A 52 13.26 5.19 -1.65
N PRO A 53 12.98 3.92 -2.01
CA PRO A 53 13.89 3.10 -2.81
C PRO A 53 14.01 3.52 -4.28
N ASN A 54 13.09 4.33 -4.79
CA ASN A 54 13.15 4.88 -6.15
C ASN A 54 13.54 6.37 -6.16
N GLY A 55 13.95 6.93 -5.01
CA GLY A 55 14.44 8.30 -4.87
C GLY A 55 13.37 9.39 -4.88
N ASP A 56 12.09 9.03 -5.02
CA ASP A 56 10.96 9.95 -4.97
C ASP A 56 9.85 9.40 -4.08
N VAL A 57 9.58 10.13 -2.99
CA VAL A 57 8.58 9.79 -1.96
C VAL A 57 7.17 9.64 -2.55
N GLY A 58 6.82 10.45 -3.55
CA GLY A 58 5.51 10.40 -4.21
C GLY A 58 5.38 9.17 -5.10
N VAL A 59 6.42 8.85 -5.87
CA VAL A 59 6.45 7.65 -6.72
C VAL A 59 6.37 6.39 -5.89
N ASP A 60 7.15 6.28 -4.82
CA ASP A 60 7.14 5.11 -3.95
C ASP A 60 5.81 4.98 -3.18
N GLY A 61 5.19 6.10 -2.79
CA GLY A 61 3.81 6.11 -2.30
C GLY A 61 2.79 5.62 -3.32
N MET A 62 2.91 6.04 -4.59
CA MET A 62 2.04 5.56 -5.66
C MET A 62 2.21 4.06 -5.92
N VAL A 63 3.43 3.52 -5.81
CA VAL A 63 3.69 2.08 -5.95
C VAL A 63 2.96 1.29 -4.86
N ILE A 64 3.01 1.75 -3.60
CA ILE A 64 2.27 1.13 -2.49
C ILE A 64 0.77 1.13 -2.79
N ASN A 65 0.21 2.29 -3.16
CA ASN A 65 -1.23 2.42 -3.42
C ASN A 65 -1.68 1.58 -4.62
N LEU A 66 -0.86 1.53 -5.67
CA LEU A 66 -1.12 0.69 -6.84
C LEU A 66 -1.13 -0.80 -6.46
N ALA A 67 -0.17 -1.25 -5.65
CA ALA A 67 -0.12 -2.65 -5.20
C ALA A 67 -1.35 -3.01 -4.35
N THR A 68 -1.76 -2.13 -3.43
CA THR A 68 -2.98 -2.28 -2.62
C THR A 68 -4.22 -2.44 -3.50
N LEU A 69 -4.41 -1.52 -4.44
CA LEU A 69 -5.60 -1.48 -5.29
C LEU A 69 -5.59 -2.59 -6.35
N LEU A 70 -4.41 -3.01 -6.83
CA LEU A 70 -4.29 -4.14 -7.74
C LEU A 70 -4.73 -5.44 -7.06
N ALA A 71 -4.31 -5.66 -5.81
CA ALA A 71 -4.79 -6.80 -5.04
C ALA A 71 -6.32 -6.76 -4.87
N GLY A 72 -6.88 -5.61 -4.48
CA GLY A 72 -8.34 -5.42 -4.39
C GLY A 72 -9.07 -5.67 -5.72
N THR A 73 -8.49 -5.21 -6.83
CA THR A 73 -9.03 -5.43 -8.19
C THR A 73 -9.08 -6.92 -8.52
N VAL A 74 -8.05 -7.69 -8.14
CA VAL A 74 -7.98 -9.13 -8.42
C VAL A 74 -8.92 -9.92 -7.50
N THR A 75 -9.00 -9.56 -6.22
CA THR A 75 -9.76 -10.34 -5.22
C THR A 75 -11.22 -9.91 -5.10
N ASN A 76 -11.56 -8.67 -5.46
CA ASN A 76 -12.87 -8.05 -5.27
C ASN A 76 -13.27 -7.13 -6.45
N LEU A 77 -13.05 -7.59 -7.67
CA LEU A 77 -13.21 -6.79 -8.89
C LEU A 77 -14.56 -6.06 -9.04
N PHE A 78 -15.67 -6.72 -8.68
CA PHE A 78 -17.03 -6.19 -8.86
C PHE A 78 -17.72 -5.88 -7.52
N SER A 79 -16.95 -5.68 -6.45
CA SER A 79 -17.47 -5.43 -5.10
C SER A 79 -18.39 -6.56 -4.57
N ASN A 80 -18.21 -7.77 -5.08
CA ASN A 80 -18.95 -8.98 -4.70
C ASN A 80 -18.01 -10.21 -4.54
N GLY A 81 -16.71 -9.96 -4.43
CA GLY A 81 -15.67 -10.98 -4.26
C GLY A 81 -15.23 -11.11 -2.80
N TYR A 82 -13.92 -11.06 -2.57
CA TYR A 82 -13.33 -11.22 -1.23
C TYR A 82 -13.15 -9.87 -0.53
N PHE A 83 -14.01 -9.58 0.43
CA PHE A 83 -13.95 -8.42 1.33
C PHE A 83 -14.74 -8.68 2.62
N GLN A 84 -14.54 -7.82 3.62
CA GLN A 84 -15.32 -7.79 4.86
C GLN A 84 -15.97 -6.42 5.05
N GLY A 85 -17.20 -6.41 5.58
CA GLY A 85 -17.97 -5.20 5.85
C GLY A 85 -18.87 -4.76 4.68
N PRO A 86 -19.41 -3.53 4.73
CA PRO A 86 -20.24 -2.97 3.68
C PRO A 86 -19.49 -2.81 2.34
N ALA A 87 -20.19 -2.98 1.21
CA ALA A 87 -19.59 -2.92 -0.12
C ALA A 87 -19.12 -1.50 -0.54
N ASP A 88 -19.63 -0.45 0.11
CA ASP A 88 -19.22 0.95 -0.07
C ASP A 88 -17.97 1.32 0.75
N ALA A 89 -17.64 0.54 1.77
CA ALA A 89 -16.43 0.65 2.59
C ALA A 89 -15.81 -0.73 2.90
N PRO A 90 -15.38 -1.49 1.88
CA PRO A 90 -14.91 -2.85 2.07
C PRO A 90 -13.51 -2.88 2.67
N LEU A 91 -13.31 -3.77 3.65
CA LEU A 91 -11.99 -4.21 4.08
C LEU A 91 -11.54 -5.36 3.17
N GLU A 92 -10.48 -5.16 2.40
CA GLU A 92 -10.02 -6.06 1.34
C GLU A 92 -8.67 -6.68 1.71
N ALA A 93 -8.16 -7.57 0.84
CA ALA A 93 -6.96 -8.37 1.11
C ALA A 93 -5.74 -7.56 1.59
N VAL A 94 -5.55 -6.35 1.08
CA VAL A 94 -4.42 -5.48 1.50
C VAL A 94 -4.86 -4.37 2.45
N SER A 95 -6.08 -3.82 2.33
CA SER A 95 -6.53 -2.77 3.25
C SER A 95 -6.77 -3.29 4.68
N ALA A 96 -7.01 -4.60 4.84
CA ALA A 96 -6.93 -5.29 6.13
C ALA A 96 -5.55 -5.18 6.80
N CYS A 97 -4.50 -4.99 6.01
CA CYS A 97 -3.11 -5.00 6.43
C CYS A 97 -2.45 -3.62 6.36
N THR A 98 -3.24 -2.55 6.47
CA THR A 98 -2.78 -1.18 6.27
C THR A 98 -1.53 -0.87 7.10
N GLY A 99 -0.50 -0.42 6.40
CA GLY A 99 0.75 0.05 6.99
C GLY A 99 1.73 -1.03 7.46
N MET A 100 1.46 -2.30 7.16
CA MET A 100 2.39 -3.40 7.44
C MET A 100 3.25 -3.71 6.22
N PHE A 101 4.57 -3.62 6.35
CA PHE A 101 5.52 -3.85 5.26
C PHE A 101 6.60 -4.87 5.62
N GLY A 102 6.90 -5.08 6.89
CA GLY A 102 7.85 -6.07 7.37
C GLY A 102 7.44 -6.71 8.69
N SER A 103 8.17 -7.73 9.10
CA SER A 103 7.92 -8.44 10.35
C SER A 103 7.88 -7.51 11.58
N GLY A 104 6.98 -7.81 12.52
CA GLY A 104 6.79 -7.02 13.74
C GLY A 104 6.17 -5.64 13.54
N ALA A 105 5.54 -5.37 12.40
CA ALA A 105 4.82 -4.12 12.16
C ALA A 105 3.67 -3.90 13.18
N TYR A 106 3.44 -2.64 13.53
CA TYR A 106 2.36 -2.19 14.42
C TYR A 106 2.00 -0.73 14.10
N PRO A 107 0.91 -0.16 14.63
CA PRO A 107 0.52 1.20 14.30
C PRO A 107 1.64 2.23 14.50
N GLY A 108 2.07 2.87 13.41
CA GLY A 108 3.18 3.85 13.38
C GLY A 108 4.58 3.25 13.16
N TYR A 109 4.71 1.93 13.10
CA TYR A 109 5.96 1.25 12.75
C TYR A 109 5.73 0.29 11.56
N PRO A 110 6.36 0.54 10.39
CA PRO A 110 6.12 -0.24 9.17
C PRO A 110 6.61 -1.69 9.24
N GLY A 111 7.33 -2.07 10.31
CA GLY A 111 7.96 -3.37 10.46
C GLY A 111 9.45 -3.34 10.14
N GLN A 112 10.11 -4.47 10.36
CA GLN A 112 11.51 -4.67 10.00
C GLN A 112 11.60 -4.90 8.49
N VAL A 113 12.14 -3.91 7.77
CA VAL A 113 12.33 -3.96 6.31
C VAL A 113 13.82 -3.99 5.99
N LEU A 114 14.17 -4.38 4.77
CA LEU A 114 15.55 -4.39 4.32
C LEU A 114 16.02 -2.96 4.04
N VAL A 115 17.31 -2.70 4.26
CA VAL A 115 17.94 -1.40 4.00
C VAL A 115 19.10 -1.58 3.03
N ASP A 116 19.12 -0.77 1.97
CA ASP A 116 20.23 -0.75 1.04
C ASP A 116 21.47 -0.12 1.65
N LYS A 117 22.61 -0.80 1.57
CA LYS A 117 23.86 -0.35 2.22
C LYS A 117 24.45 0.90 1.57
N SER A 118 24.20 1.11 0.27
CA SER A 118 24.77 2.24 -0.47
C SER A 118 24.03 3.55 -0.23
N GLY A 119 22.69 3.51 -0.21
CA GLY A 119 21.84 4.71 -0.18
C GLY A 119 20.84 4.77 0.97
N GLY A 120 20.79 3.75 1.85
CA GLY A 120 19.85 3.70 2.97
C GLY A 120 18.39 3.43 2.58
N ALA A 121 18.12 3.19 1.29
CA ALA A 121 16.79 2.89 0.76
C ALA A 121 16.14 1.70 1.49
N SER A 122 14.90 1.89 1.95
CA SER A 122 14.13 0.86 2.65
C SER A 122 13.22 0.11 1.68
N TYR A 123 13.24 -1.23 1.71
CA TYR A 123 12.53 -2.07 0.75
C TYR A 123 12.21 -3.46 1.33
N ASN A 124 11.29 -4.17 0.69
CA ASN A 124 10.99 -5.58 1.00
C ASN A 124 10.85 -6.47 -0.25
N ALA A 125 10.91 -5.87 -1.44
CA ALA A 125 10.78 -6.56 -2.71
C ALA A 125 11.92 -6.19 -3.66
N ASN A 126 12.45 -7.20 -4.36
CA ASN A 126 13.39 -7.03 -5.45
C ASN A 126 12.66 -7.12 -6.78
N GLY A 127 12.79 -6.07 -7.59
CA GLY A 127 12.28 -5.98 -8.94
C GLY A 127 13.30 -6.36 -10.00
N VAL A 128 12.86 -6.32 -11.26
CA VAL A 128 13.74 -6.51 -12.42
C VAL A 128 14.80 -5.42 -12.48
N ASN A 129 15.97 -5.77 -13.03
CA ASN A 129 17.10 -4.85 -13.23
C ASN A 129 17.59 -4.16 -11.93
N GLY A 130 17.52 -4.85 -10.80
CA GLY A 130 18.00 -4.35 -9.51
C GLY A 130 17.12 -3.28 -8.87
N ARG A 131 15.92 -3.02 -9.41
CA ARG A 131 14.95 -2.12 -8.78
C ARG A 131 14.50 -2.66 -7.43
N LYS A 132 14.20 -1.77 -6.50
CA LYS A 132 13.73 -2.10 -5.16
C LYS A 132 12.38 -1.45 -4.93
N PHE A 133 11.51 -2.14 -4.21
CA PHE A 133 10.17 -1.66 -3.89
C PHE A 133 9.82 -1.98 -2.45
N LEU A 134 8.93 -1.16 -1.89
CA LEU A 134 8.22 -1.47 -0.67
C LEU A 134 6.78 -1.80 -1.03
N LEU A 135 6.36 -3.04 -0.76
CA LEU A 135 5.03 -3.55 -1.08
C LEU A 135 4.27 -3.88 0.21
N PRO A 136 2.96 -3.58 0.28
CA PRO A 136 2.19 -3.82 1.49
C PRO A 136 2.02 -5.31 1.75
N ALA A 137 1.82 -5.66 3.02
CA ALA A 137 1.39 -6.99 3.43
C ALA A 137 0.01 -7.33 2.88
N MET A 138 -0.27 -8.63 2.77
CA MET A 138 -1.58 -9.13 2.35
C MET A 138 -2.13 -10.10 3.40
N TRP A 139 -3.44 -10.05 3.61
CA TRP A 139 -4.14 -10.97 4.49
C TRP A 139 -4.01 -12.40 3.96
N ASP A 140 -3.42 -13.28 4.76
CA ASP A 140 -3.36 -14.71 4.48
C ASP A 140 -4.47 -15.43 5.27
N PRO A 141 -5.48 -15.98 4.58
CA PRO A 141 -6.58 -16.68 5.25
C PRO A 141 -6.14 -17.99 5.92
N ARG A 142 -4.96 -18.56 5.57
CA ARG A 142 -4.47 -19.80 6.18
C ARG A 142 -3.90 -19.55 7.57
N SER A 143 -3.09 -18.50 7.73
CA SER A 143 -2.53 -18.10 9.02
C SER A 143 -3.45 -17.17 9.82
N SER A 144 -4.50 -16.63 9.20
CA SER A 144 -5.36 -15.60 9.79
C SER A 144 -4.54 -14.39 10.28
N ALA A 145 -3.55 -14.00 9.46
CA ALA A 145 -2.63 -12.93 9.75
C ALA A 145 -2.21 -12.21 8.46
N CYS A 146 -1.69 -10.99 8.60
CA CYS A 146 -1.08 -10.28 7.50
C CYS A 146 0.33 -10.80 7.23
N SER A 147 0.56 -11.24 5.99
CA SER A 147 1.83 -11.79 5.52
C SER A 147 2.64 -10.71 4.82
N THR A 148 3.87 -10.49 5.28
CA THR A 148 4.87 -9.60 4.69
C THR A 148 5.84 -10.39 3.82
N LEU A 149 6.55 -9.70 2.92
CA LEU A 149 7.60 -10.33 2.11
C LEU A 149 8.89 -10.62 2.88
N VAL A 150 9.10 -9.92 4.02
CA VAL A 150 10.28 -9.99 4.89
C VAL A 150 9.89 -9.90 6.36
#